data_AF-A0AA48HD27-F1
#
_entry.id   AF-A0AA48HD27-F1
#
_cell.length_a   1.000
_cell.length_b   1.000
_cell.length_c   1.000
_cell.angle_alpha   90.00
_cell.angle_beta   90.00
_cell.angle_gamma   90.00
#
_symmetry.space_group_name_H-M   'P 1'
#
loop_
_entity.id
_entity.type
_entity.pdbx_description
1 polymer ?
#
loop_
_entity_poly.entity_id
_entity_poly.type
_entity_poly.pdbx_seq_one_letter_code
_entity_poly.pdbx_strand_id
1 'polypeptide(L)' 'MNIAPIALIALIPMITGPLPQEPDGLTVSLCGGGEITISLGDEAPQDKRDCHQQACHAGTCREKSKRADKLPN' A
#
# COMPACT_ATOMS: atom_id res chain seq x y z
N MET A 1 -11.53 19.82 44.37
CA MET A 1 -11.74 19.56 42.92
C MET A 1 -11.92 18.06 42.75
N ASN A 2 -13.09 17.61 42.31
CA ASN A 2 -13.39 16.17 42.22
C ASN A 2 -12.88 15.62 40.88
N ILE A 3 -11.90 14.71 40.93
CA ILE A 3 -11.24 14.13 39.74
C ILE A 3 -11.97 12.89 39.20
N ALA A 4 -12.94 12.36 39.95
CA ALA A 4 -13.71 11.17 39.56
C ALA A 4 -14.33 11.22 38.14
N PRO A 5 -14.96 12.32 37.67
CA PRO A 5 -15.52 12.35 36.32
C PRO A 5 -14.45 12.28 35.22
N ILE A 6 -13.26 12.84 35.46
CA ILE A 6 -12.15 12.82 34.50
C ILE A 6 -11.59 11.39 34.37
N ALA A 7 -11.50 10.67 35.50
CA ALA A 7 -11.06 9.28 35.52
C ALA A 7 -11.99 8.35 34.72
N LEU A 8 -13.30 8.62 34.72
CA LEU A 8 -14.27 7.83 33.96
C LEU A 8 -14.12 8.01 32.44
N ILE A 9 -13.86 9.25 31.99
CA ILE A 9 -13.68 9.58 30.58
C ILE A 9 -12.41 8.92 30.01
N ALA A 10 -11.35 8.82 30.81
CA ALA A 10 -10.10 8.19 30.40
C ALA A 10 -10.24 6.69 30.06
N LEU A 11 -11.30 6.02 30.53
CA LEU A 11 -11.56 4.60 30.27
C LEU A 11 -12.29 4.34 28.94
N ILE A 12 -12.83 5.38 28.29
CA ILE A 12 -13.61 5.25 27.06
C ILE A 12 -12.85 4.47 25.96
N PRO A 13 -11.58 4.77 25.64
CA PRO A 13 -10.85 4.07 24.57
C PRO A 13 -10.68 2.56 24.83
N MET A 14 -10.61 2.14 26.10
CA MET A 14 -10.54 0.73 26.46
C MET A 14 -11.85 0.00 26.22
N ILE A 15 -12.98 0.67 26.43
CA ILE A 15 -14.33 0.09 26.27
C ILE A 15 -14.72 0.06 24.79
N THR A 16 -14.34 1.07 24.01
CA THR A 16 -14.70 1.16 22.59
C THR A 16 -13.85 0.27 21.67
N GLY A 17 -12.78 -0.32 22.20
CA GLY A 17 -11.85 -1.12 21.41
C GLY A 17 -10.92 -0.27 20.53
N PRO A 18 -9.98 -0.91 19.80
CA PRO A 18 -9.10 -0.21 18.89
C PRO A 18 -9.93 0.55 17.84
N LEU A 19 -9.55 1.81 17.59
CA LEU A 19 -10.15 2.57 16.48
C LEU A 19 -9.92 1.81 15.17
N PRO A 20 -10.84 1.93 14.20
CA PRO A 20 -10.62 1.44 12.85
C PRO A 20 -9.26 1.97 12.35
N GLN A 21 -8.33 1.06 12.07
CA GLN A 21 -7.06 1.43 11.46
C GLN A 21 -7.33 1.78 10.00
N GLU A 22 -6.77 2.89 9.55
CA GLU A 22 -6.76 3.20 8.13
C GLU A 22 -6.00 2.08 7.40
N PRO A 23 -6.52 1.59 6.26
CA PRO A 23 -5.84 0.56 5.49
C PRO A 23 -4.47 1.09 5.05
N ASP A 24 -3.44 0.24 5.14
CA ASP A 24 -2.10 0.59 4.64
C ASP A 24 -2.22 1.01 3.17
N GLY A 25 -1.91 2.28 2.90
CA GLY A 25 -2.22 2.93 1.64
C GLY A 25 -1.11 3.90 1.26
N LEU A 26 -0.62 3.82 0.02
CA LEU A 26 0.27 4.82 -0.53
C LEU A 26 -0.58 5.87 -1.25
N THR A 27 -0.63 7.05 -0.65
CA THR A 27 -1.29 8.21 -1.23
C THR A 27 -0.29 9.04 -2.03
N VAL A 28 -0.57 9.27 -3.31
CA VAL A 28 0.29 10.07 -4.19
C VAL A 28 -0.50 11.12 -4.95
N SER A 29 0.09 12.31 -5.10
CA SER A 29 -0.45 13.36 -5.96
C SER A 29 -0.12 13.10 -7.42
N LEU A 30 -1.08 13.39 -8.31
CA LEU A 30 -0.90 13.24 -9.75
C LEU A 30 -0.35 14.53 -10.39
N CYS A 31 0.50 14.39 -11.39
CA CYS A 31 0.91 15.49 -12.25
C CYS A 31 -0.31 15.98 -13.04
N GLY A 32 -0.78 17.20 -12.74
CA GLY A 32 -2.04 17.74 -13.27
C GLY A 32 -3.13 17.93 -12.21
N GLY A 33 -2.85 17.54 -10.96
CA GLY A 33 -3.76 17.69 -9.83
C GLY A 33 -4.57 16.43 -9.55
N GLY A 34 -5.13 16.37 -8.34
CA GLY A 34 -5.78 15.16 -7.84
C GLY A 34 -4.83 14.23 -7.10
N GLU A 35 -5.42 13.24 -6.46
CA GLU A 35 -4.75 12.29 -5.59
C GLU A 35 -5.30 10.89 -5.85
N ILE A 36 -4.42 9.89 -5.75
CA ILE A 36 -4.83 8.49 -5.75
C ILE A 36 -4.30 7.80 -4.52
N THR A 37 -5.08 6.87 -3.99
CA THR A 37 -4.68 5.98 -2.89
C THR A 37 -4.51 4.58 -3.45
N ILE A 38 -3.31 4.04 -3.29
CA ILE A 38 -2.97 2.67 -3.68
C ILE A 38 -2.99 1.83 -2.41
N SER A 39 -4.01 0.98 -2.25
CA SER A 39 -4.08 0.04 -1.12
C SER A 39 -2.93 -0.96 -1.21
N LEU A 40 -2.12 -1.03 -0.15
CA LEU A 40 -1.19 -2.12 0.06
C LEU A 40 -2.00 -3.26 0.67
N GLY A 41 -2.20 -4.34 -0.08
CA GLY A 41 -2.83 -5.54 0.48
C GLY A 41 -1.97 -6.17 1.57
N ASP A 42 -2.60 -6.88 2.51
CA ASP A 42 -1.93 -7.52 3.66
C ASP A 42 -0.96 -8.65 3.26
N GLU A 43 -1.11 -9.18 2.05
CA GLU A 43 -0.30 -10.28 1.52
C GLU A 43 0.37 -9.86 0.21
N ALA A 44 1.68 -9.68 0.25
CA ALA A 44 2.48 -9.74 -0.96
C ALA A 44 2.41 -11.19 -1.48
N PRO A 45 2.03 -11.43 -2.75
CA PRO A 45 2.27 -12.73 -3.35
C PRO A 45 3.77 -13.04 -3.21
N GLN A 46 4.11 -14.08 -2.45
CA GLN A 46 5.46 -14.65 -2.33
C GLN A 46 5.90 -15.33 -3.64
N ASP A 47 5.41 -14.84 -4.79
CA ASP A 47 5.96 -15.25 -6.05
C ASP A 47 7.39 -14.71 -6.05
N LYS A 48 8.36 -15.63 -6.05
CA LYS A 48 9.77 -15.35 -6.30
C LYS A 48 9.86 -14.82 -7.72
N ARG A 49 9.41 -13.57 -7.91
CA ARG A 49 9.69 -12.81 -9.11
C ARG A 49 11.20 -12.82 -9.18
N ASP A 50 11.74 -13.43 -10.22
CA ASP A 50 13.14 -13.35 -10.59
C ASP A 50 13.41 -11.90 -11.03
N CYS A 51 13.35 -10.99 -10.06
CA CYS A 51 13.73 -9.61 -10.20
C CYS A 51 15.25 -9.60 -10.13
N HIS A 52 15.91 -10.04 -11.20
CA HIS A 52 17.27 -9.62 -11.47
C HIS A 52 17.23 -8.09 -11.52
N GLN A 53 17.62 -7.44 -10.41
CA GLN A 53 17.76 -6.00 -10.31
C GLN A 53 18.92 -5.57 -11.22
N GLN A 54 18.69 -5.56 -12.54
CA GLN A 54 19.57 -4.88 -13.46
C GLN A 54 19.23 -3.39 -13.36
N ALA A 55 20.23 -2.57 -13.06
CA ALA A 55 20.07 -1.13 -13.06
C ALA A 55 19.49 -0.69 -14.42
N CYS A 56 18.22 -0.28 -14.44
CA CYS A 56 17.48 0.17 -15.63
C CYS A 56 18.00 1.50 -16.23
N HIS A 57 19.20 1.94 -15.85
CA HIS A 57 19.84 3.12 -16.43
C HIS A 57 20.41 2.86 -17.84
N ALA A 58 20.50 1.61 -18.29
CA ALA A 58 20.61 1.30 -19.72
C ALA A 58 19.19 1.22 -20.29
N GLY A 59 18.69 2.29 -20.91
CA GLY A 59 17.31 2.48 -21.38
C GLY A 59 16.76 1.48 -22.41
N THR A 60 17.38 0.31 -22.56
CA THR A 60 17.04 -0.73 -23.54
C THR A 60 16.69 -2.08 -22.91
N CYS A 61 16.87 -2.30 -21.61
CA CYS A 61 16.49 -3.57 -20.94
C CYS A 61 15.03 -3.57 -20.49
N ARG A 62 14.10 -3.53 -21.44
CA ARG A 62 12.70 -3.91 -21.20
C ARG A 62 12.52 -5.36 -21.62
N GLU A 63 12.08 -6.21 -20.70
CA GLU A 63 11.80 -7.63 -20.96
C GLU A 63 10.78 -7.78 -22.12
N LYS A 64 11.15 -8.50 -23.18
CA LYS A 64 10.33 -8.68 -24.41
C LYS A 64 9.77 -10.10 -24.56
N SER A 65 10.16 -11.05 -23.69
CA SER A 65 9.92 -12.50 -23.89
C SER A 65 8.47 -12.98 -23.86
N LYS A 66 7.47 -12.12 -23.69
CA LYS A 66 6.05 -12.55 -23.75
C LYS A 66 5.21 -11.96 -24.87
N ARG A 67 5.81 -11.21 -25.81
CA ARG A 67 5.06 -10.63 -26.95
C ARG A 67 5.06 -11.47 -28.22
N ALA A 68 5.89 -12.51 -28.33
CA ALA A 68 5.93 -13.37 -29.52
C ALA A 68 4.96 -14.56 -29.45
N ASP A 69 4.55 -15.01 -28.26
CA ASP A 69 3.71 -16.21 -28.11
C ASP A 69 2.19 -15.93 -28.12
N LYS A 70 1.77 -14.69 -28.34
CA LYS A 70 0.34 -14.29 -28.40
C LYS A 70 -0.05 -13.56 -29.68
N LEU A 71 0.56 -13.89 -30.81
CA LEU A 71 -0.03 -13.58 -32.13
C LEU A 71 -0.32 -14.90 -32.86
N PRO A 72 -1.57 -15.40 -32.90
CA PRO A 72 -1.94 -16.37 -33.91
C PRO A 72 -1.84 -15.71 -35.30
N ASN A 73 -1.28 -16.45 -36.28
CA ASN A 73 -1.34 -16.12 -37.70
C ASN A 73 -2.80 -15.94 -38.16
#